data_AF-A0A1S3HTB7-F1
#
_entry.id   AF-A0A1S3HTB7-F1
#
_cell.length_a   1.000
_cell.length_b   1.000
_cell.length_c   1.000
_cell.angle_alpha   90.00
_cell.angle_beta   90.00
_cell.angle_gamma   90.00
#
_symmetry.space_group_name_H-M   'P 1'
#
loop_
_entity.id
_entity.type
_entity.pdbx_description
1 polymer ?
#
loop_
_entity_poly.entity_id
_entity_poly.type
_entity_poly.pdbx_seq_one_letter_code
_entity_poly.pdbx_strand_id
1 'polypeptide(L)'
;MSCFLCHLSTQNVEMACKDITPHDASVLNAVFNPSLPFGDVVEDTEQSTQEEVISNTEPVQQARELEVRGVEAAERGDITRALELFNEAVLTAPNWASGYNNRAQVLRLKGDTEGALQDLDKALELSSGTGKAACQAYTQRGLIRRLEGDDEGALADFKAAADLGSQFAKHQLVIMNPYAAMCNQMLSEVIGKLKKGEA
;
A
#
# COMPACT_ATOMS: atom_id res chain seq x y z
N MET A 1 -43.82 1.46 -41.66
CA MET A 1 -43.70 0.40 -40.65
C MET A 1 -42.30 0.49 -40.08
N SER A 2 -42.18 1.16 -38.93
CA SER A 2 -40.91 1.57 -38.31
C SER A 2 -40.29 0.40 -37.58
N CYS A 3 -39.00 0.14 -37.82
CA CYS A 3 -38.22 -0.90 -37.18
C CYS A 3 -37.89 -0.46 -35.74
N PHE A 4 -38.68 -0.95 -34.78
CA PHE A 4 -38.64 -0.57 -33.37
C PHE A 4 -37.90 -1.63 -32.55
N LEU A 5 -36.60 -1.83 -32.80
CA LEU A 5 -35.75 -2.68 -31.97
C LEU A 5 -34.37 -2.04 -31.78
N CYS A 6 -34.40 -0.84 -31.23
CA CYS A 6 -33.26 -0.22 -30.56
C CYS A 6 -33.79 0.17 -29.17
N HIS A 7 -33.70 -0.73 -28.19
CA HIS A 7 -33.85 -0.53 -26.73
C HIS A 7 -34.18 -1.88 -26.06
N LEU A 8 -33.15 -2.63 -25.67
CA LEU A 8 -33.10 -3.79 -24.74
C LEU A 8 -31.69 -4.36 -24.97
N SER A 9 -30.73 -4.43 -24.06
CA SER A 9 -30.80 -4.60 -22.61
C SER A 9 -29.42 -4.24 -22.06
N THR A 10 -29.32 -3.14 -21.32
CA THR A 10 -28.21 -2.88 -20.37
C THR A 10 -28.40 -3.66 -19.06
N GLN A 11 -29.35 -4.61 -19.02
CA GLN A 11 -29.73 -5.40 -17.85
C GLN A 11 -29.15 -6.82 -17.82
N ASN A 12 -28.25 -7.16 -18.75
CA ASN A 12 -27.68 -8.52 -18.86
C ASN A 12 -26.27 -8.70 -18.28
N VAL A 13 -25.71 -7.71 -17.58
CA VAL A 13 -24.43 -7.88 -16.87
C VAL A 13 -24.62 -8.02 -15.35
N GLU A 14 -25.78 -7.65 -14.80
CA GLU A 14 -26.04 -7.73 -13.35
C GLU A 14 -26.58 -9.10 -12.87
N MET A 15 -26.75 -10.09 -13.77
CA MET A 15 -27.45 -11.34 -13.44
C MET A 15 -26.62 -12.62 -13.55
N ALA A 16 -25.28 -12.53 -13.43
CA ALA A 16 -24.40 -13.71 -13.48
C ALA A 16 -23.30 -13.76 -12.39
N CYS A 17 -23.34 -12.89 -11.39
CA CYS A 17 -22.35 -12.87 -10.30
C CYS A 17 -23.04 -12.85 -8.93
N LYS A 18 -23.64 -13.97 -8.53
CA LYS A 18 -24.15 -14.13 -7.15
C LYS A 18 -23.27 -14.97 -6.23
N ASP A 19 -22.24 -15.64 -6.74
CA ASP A 19 -21.38 -16.51 -5.94
C ASP A 19 -19.91 -16.45 -6.39
N ILE A 20 -19.36 -15.24 -6.58
CA ILE A 20 -17.92 -15.06 -6.79
C ILE A 20 -17.30 -14.81 -5.41
N THR A 21 -16.34 -15.63 -5.00
CA THR A 21 -15.66 -15.40 -3.71
C THR A 21 -14.89 -14.08 -3.77
N PRO A 22 -14.65 -13.39 -2.64
CA PRO A 22 -13.88 -12.14 -2.63
C PRO A 22 -12.50 -12.31 -3.30
N HIS A 23 -11.91 -13.50 -3.14
CA HIS A 23 -10.68 -13.87 -3.82
C HIS A 23 -10.83 -13.92 -5.35
N ASP A 24 -11.86 -14.59 -5.86
CA ASP A 24 -12.12 -14.67 -7.30
C ASP A 24 -12.42 -13.29 -7.90
N ALA A 25 -13.11 -12.42 -7.15
CA ALA A 25 -13.35 -11.04 -7.58
C ALA A 25 -12.04 -10.24 -7.70
N SER A 26 -11.12 -10.40 -6.75
CA SER A 26 -9.80 -9.75 -6.78
C SER A 26 -8.95 -10.23 -7.98
N VAL A 27 -8.98 -11.54 -8.27
CA VAL A 27 -8.27 -12.14 -9.39
C VAL A 27 -8.84 -11.66 -10.71
N LEU A 28 -10.17 -11.65 -10.87
CA LEU A 28 -10.82 -11.16 -12.08
C LEU A 28 -10.52 -9.66 -12.30
N ASN A 29 -10.53 -8.84 -11.25
CA ASN A 29 -10.19 -7.43 -11.36
C ASN A 29 -8.75 -7.19 -11.83
N ALA A 30 -7.79 -7.96 -11.33
CA ALA A 30 -6.39 -7.89 -11.77
C ALA A 30 -6.21 -8.36 -13.22
N VAL A 31 -6.98 -9.35 -13.67
CA VAL A 31 -6.95 -9.86 -15.05
C VAL A 31 -7.56 -8.86 -16.04
N PHE A 32 -8.69 -8.25 -15.70
CA PHE A 32 -9.42 -7.37 -16.62
C PHE A 32 -8.97 -5.90 -16.59
N ASN A 33 -8.23 -5.48 -15.56
CA ASN A 33 -7.70 -4.13 -15.43
C ASN A 33 -6.16 -4.12 -15.23
N PRO A 34 -5.38 -4.63 -16.20
CA PRO A 34 -3.94 -4.81 -16.08
C PRO A 34 -3.12 -3.50 -16.03
N SER A 35 -3.77 -2.36 -16.27
CA SER A 35 -3.17 -1.02 -16.23
C SER A 35 -3.51 -0.23 -14.97
N LEU A 36 -4.24 -0.81 -14.01
CA LEU A 36 -4.39 -0.17 -12.70
C LEU A 36 -2.99 -0.05 -12.07
N PRO A 37 -2.60 1.13 -11.54
CA PRO A 37 -1.39 1.21 -10.75
C PRO A 37 -1.51 0.21 -9.59
N PHE A 38 -0.51 -0.65 -9.44
CA PHE A 38 -0.43 -1.61 -8.34
C PHE A 38 -0.50 -0.83 -7.01
N GLY A 39 -1.67 -0.75 -6.38
CA GLY A 39 -1.86 0.05 -5.16
C GLY A 39 -3.29 0.49 -4.86
N ASP A 40 -4.17 0.61 -5.85
CA ASP A 40 -5.52 1.18 -5.64
C ASP A 40 -6.65 0.14 -5.68
N VAL A 41 -6.46 -1.01 -5.02
CA VAL A 41 -7.62 -1.75 -4.52
C VAL A 41 -7.79 -1.34 -3.06
N VAL A 42 -8.62 -0.33 -2.86
CA VAL A 42 -9.25 -0.10 -1.56
C VAL A 42 -10.19 -1.29 -1.34
N GLU A 43 -9.67 -2.40 -0.81
CA GLU A 43 -10.51 -3.39 -0.16
C GLU A 43 -11.01 -2.71 1.12
N ASP A 44 -12.17 -2.06 1.03
CA ASP A 44 -13.00 -1.73 2.18
C ASP A 44 -13.41 -3.04 2.86
N THR A 45 -12.48 -3.64 3.60
CA THR A 45 -12.78 -4.66 4.60
C THR A 45 -12.93 -3.94 5.92
N GLU A 46 -14.17 -3.56 6.19
CA GLU A 46 -14.67 -3.08 7.47
C GLU A 46 -14.25 -4.04 8.59
N GLN A 47 -13.21 -3.69 9.36
CA GLN A 47 -13.00 -4.21 10.71
C GLN A 47 -12.01 -3.34 11.51
N SER A 48 -12.52 -2.26 12.11
CA SER A 48 -12.12 -1.87 13.48
C SER A 48 -12.99 -0.74 14.02
N THR A 49 -13.85 -1.09 14.99
CA THR A 49 -14.76 -0.22 15.74
C THR A 49 -14.06 0.83 16.64
N GLN A 50 -12.75 1.06 16.47
CA GLN A 50 -11.97 2.10 17.16
C GLN A 50 -11.38 3.14 16.20
N GLU A 51 -11.04 2.78 14.96
CA GLU A 51 -10.59 3.74 13.93
C GLU A 51 -11.71 4.74 13.57
N GLU A 52 -12.97 4.28 13.55
CA GLU A 52 -14.13 5.13 13.24
C GLU A 52 -14.44 6.20 14.31
N VAL A 53 -14.12 5.96 15.58
CA VAL A 53 -14.44 6.90 16.66
C VAL A 53 -13.42 8.05 16.74
N ILE A 54 -12.14 7.76 16.46
CA ILE A 54 -11.07 8.78 16.41
C ILE A 54 -11.17 9.61 15.13
N SER A 55 -11.55 8.98 14.01
CA SER A 55 -11.77 9.58 12.69
C SER A 55 -12.67 10.82 12.70
N ASN A 56 -13.64 10.89 13.61
CA ASN A 56 -14.69 11.91 13.57
C ASN A 56 -14.46 13.10 14.50
N THR A 57 -13.33 13.17 15.21
CA THR A 57 -13.01 14.33 16.06
C THR A 57 -12.58 15.53 15.22
N GLU A 58 -12.99 16.75 15.60
CA GLU A 58 -12.62 18.00 14.91
C GLU A 58 -11.12 18.13 14.62
N PRO A 59 -10.19 17.83 15.56
CA PRO A 59 -8.76 17.92 15.27
C PRO A 59 -8.29 16.90 14.24
N VAL A 60 -8.89 15.71 14.19
CA VAL A 60 -8.56 14.67 13.20
C VAL A 60 -9.08 15.03 11.82
N GLN A 61 -10.25 15.66 11.73
CA GLN A 61 -10.76 16.19 10.47
C GLN A 61 -9.84 17.27 9.90
N GLN A 62 -9.39 18.21 10.74
CA GLN A 62 -8.42 19.24 10.35
C GLN A 62 -7.08 18.63 9.93
N ALA A 63 -6.55 17.66 10.70
CA ALA A 63 -5.33 16.96 10.34
C ALA A 63 -5.47 16.22 9.00
N ARG A 64 -6.63 15.61 8.72
CA ARG A 64 -6.93 14.94 7.45
C ARG A 64 -6.96 15.92 6.27
N GLU A 65 -7.52 17.12 6.44
CA GLU A 65 -7.48 18.16 5.41
C GLU A 65 -6.05 18.62 5.12
N LEU A 66 -5.23 18.78 6.16
CA LEU A 66 -3.81 19.09 6.02
C LEU A 66 -3.06 17.95 5.32
N GLU A 67 -3.40 16.69 5.61
CA GLU A 67 -2.84 15.52 4.93
C GLU A 67 -3.15 15.54 3.42
N VAL A 68 -4.41 15.75 3.05
CA VAL A 68 -4.83 15.82 1.64
C VAL A 68 -4.03 16.91 0.90
N ARG A 69 -3.94 18.10 1.48
CA ARG A 69 -3.15 19.21 0.90
C ARG A 69 -1.66 18.88 0.84
N GLY A 70 -1.14 18.16 1.83
CA GLY A 70 0.25 17.72 1.90
C GLY A 70 0.58 16.71 0.81
N VAL A 71 -0.32 15.75 0.56
CA VAL A 71 -0.20 14.77 -0.53
C VAL A 71 -0.22 15.49 -1.88
N GLU A 72 -1.16 16.40 -2.12
CA GLU A 72 -1.18 17.19 -3.37
C GLU A 72 0.12 18.00 -3.58
N ALA A 73 0.70 18.54 -2.50
CA ALA A 73 1.97 19.26 -2.58
C ALA A 73 3.12 18.30 -2.94
N ALA A 74 3.16 17.11 -2.33
CA ALA A 74 4.16 16.08 -2.61
C ALA A 74 4.05 15.55 -4.06
N GLU A 75 2.84 15.34 -4.57
CA GLU A 75 2.57 14.93 -5.95
C GLU A 75 3.01 16.00 -6.96
N ARG A 76 2.91 17.28 -6.60
CA ARG A 76 3.46 18.40 -7.39
C ARG A 76 5.00 18.53 -7.27
N GLY A 77 5.65 17.70 -6.45
CA GLY A 77 7.08 17.72 -6.21
C GLY A 77 7.54 18.78 -5.20
N ASP A 78 6.63 19.50 -4.55
CA ASP A 78 6.95 20.48 -3.51
C ASP A 78 7.10 19.80 -2.14
N ILE A 79 8.26 19.15 -1.97
CA ILE A 79 8.61 18.38 -0.77
C ILE A 79 8.67 19.28 0.48
N THR A 80 9.13 20.53 0.34
CA THR A 80 9.21 21.45 1.47
C THR A 80 7.83 21.83 1.97
N ARG A 81 6.91 22.19 1.05
CA ARG A 81 5.54 22.52 1.43
C ARG A 81 4.78 21.31 1.99
N ALA A 82 4.97 20.14 1.40
CA ALA A 82 4.38 18.90 1.91
C ALA A 82 4.82 18.63 3.36
N LEU A 83 6.11 18.78 3.66
CA LEU A 83 6.65 18.56 4.99
C LEU A 83 6.07 19.56 6.02
N GLU A 84 5.91 20.83 5.66
CA GLU A 84 5.24 21.83 6.51
C GLU A 84 3.80 21.41 6.84
N LEU A 85 3.03 20.99 5.83
CA LEU A 85 1.64 20.58 5.99
C LEU A 85 1.51 19.33 6.87
N PHE A 86 2.38 18.33 6.69
CA PHE A 86 2.37 17.14 7.53
C PHE A 86 2.86 17.41 8.96
N ASN A 87 3.77 18.37 9.16
CA ASN A 87 4.14 18.83 10.50
C ASN A 87 2.94 19.48 11.21
N GLU A 88 2.20 20.34 10.51
CA GLU A 88 0.97 20.94 11.04
C GLU A 88 -0.09 19.87 11.35
N ALA A 89 -0.23 18.85 10.50
CA ALA A 89 -1.17 17.75 10.72
C ALA A 89 -0.85 16.96 12.01
N VAL A 90 0.42 16.59 12.21
CA VAL A 90 0.88 15.88 13.42
C VAL A 90 0.71 16.72 14.69
N LEU A 91 0.93 18.03 14.61
CA LEU A 91 0.70 18.93 15.74
C LEU A 91 -0.79 19.09 16.07
N THR A 92 -1.64 19.09 15.04
CA THR A 92 -3.10 19.23 15.19
C THR A 92 -3.73 17.98 15.79
N ALA A 93 -3.29 16.79 15.36
CA ALA A 93 -3.76 15.53 15.90
C ALA A 93 -2.58 14.59 16.28
N PRO A 94 -1.98 14.77 17.47
CA PRO A 94 -0.79 14.00 17.88
C PRO A 94 -1.00 12.49 18.03
N ASN A 95 -2.25 12.06 18.20
CA ASN A 95 -2.64 10.66 18.32
C ASN A 95 -3.14 10.06 17.00
N TRP A 96 -2.96 10.77 15.89
CA TRP A 96 -3.41 10.35 14.56
C TRP A 96 -2.25 9.70 13.78
N ALA A 97 -2.26 8.37 13.72
CA ALA A 97 -1.16 7.60 13.14
C ALA A 97 -0.90 7.89 11.64
N SER A 98 -1.95 8.22 10.87
CA SER A 98 -1.84 8.53 9.43
C SER A 98 -0.90 9.73 9.17
N GLY A 99 -0.95 10.75 10.05
CA GLY A 99 -0.13 11.95 9.89
C GLY A 99 1.36 11.65 9.94
N TYR A 100 1.77 10.77 10.86
CA TYR A 100 3.15 10.29 10.97
C TYR A 100 3.55 9.43 9.77
N ASN A 101 2.67 8.55 9.27
CA ASN A 101 2.93 7.77 8.05
C ASN A 101 3.20 8.64 6.82
N ASN A 102 2.41 9.69 6.65
CA ASN A 102 2.56 10.62 5.54
C ASN A 102 3.83 11.48 5.69
N ARG A 103 4.11 11.96 6.91
CA ARG A 103 5.34 12.72 7.18
C ARG A 103 6.58 11.86 6.94
N ALA A 104 6.60 10.61 7.41
CA ALA A 104 7.68 9.67 7.17
C ALA A 104 7.97 9.47 5.68
N GLN A 105 6.93 9.38 4.86
CA GLN A 105 7.09 9.24 3.41
C GLN A 105 7.83 10.44 2.81
N VAL A 106 7.46 11.66 3.19
CA VAL A 106 8.11 12.88 2.70
C VAL A 106 9.53 13.04 3.25
N LEU A 107 9.76 12.69 4.53
CA LEU A 107 11.09 12.67 5.13
C LEU A 107 12.03 11.73 4.35
N ARG A 108 11.56 10.53 4.00
CA ARG A 108 12.30 9.60 3.13
C ARG A 108 12.62 10.21 1.77
N LEU A 109 11.66 10.89 1.12
CA LEU A 109 11.89 11.58 -0.16
C LEU A 109 12.91 12.71 -0.05
N LYS A 110 12.99 13.37 1.11
CA LYS A 110 14.00 14.38 1.43
C LYS A 110 15.38 13.78 1.77
N GLY A 111 15.45 12.46 1.98
CA GLY A 111 16.66 11.74 2.40
C GLY A 111 16.87 11.67 3.91
N ASP A 112 15.90 12.12 4.71
CA ASP A 112 15.91 11.99 6.17
C ASP A 112 15.29 10.64 6.58
N THR A 113 16.09 9.59 6.44
CA THR A 113 15.67 8.23 6.75
C THR A 113 15.47 8.00 8.25
N GLU A 114 16.31 8.61 9.09
CA GLU A 114 16.22 8.46 10.54
C GLU A 114 14.93 9.08 11.08
N GLY A 115 14.60 10.30 10.65
CA GLY A 115 13.34 10.94 11.00
C GLY A 115 12.13 10.14 10.48
N ALA A 116 12.23 9.56 9.29
CA ALA A 116 11.17 8.70 8.75
C ALA A 116 10.95 7.45 9.62
N LEU A 117 12.02 6.78 10.08
CA LEU A 117 11.90 5.62 10.96
C LEU A 117 11.24 5.98 12.30
N GLN A 118 11.62 7.10 12.90
CA GLN A 118 11.01 7.58 14.15
C GLN A 118 9.51 7.81 14.02
N ASP A 119 9.07 8.41 12.91
CA ASP A 119 7.66 8.63 12.62
C ASP A 119 6.90 7.32 12.39
N LEU A 120 7.51 6.35 11.69
CA LEU A 120 6.90 5.05 11.46
C LEU A 120 6.76 4.25 12.75
N ASP A 121 7.77 4.29 13.63
CA ASP A 121 7.69 3.70 14.96
C ASP A 121 6.57 4.35 15.77
N LYS A 122 6.44 5.68 15.69
CA LYS A 122 5.35 6.38 16.38
C LYS A 122 3.97 6.00 15.83
N ALA A 123 3.83 5.87 14.52
CA ALA A 123 2.59 5.42 13.88
C ALA A 123 2.18 4.03 14.38
N LEU A 124 3.15 3.11 14.49
CA LEU A 124 2.94 1.75 15.00
C LEU A 124 2.56 1.71 16.48
N GLU A 125 3.15 2.56 17.31
CA GLU A 125 2.74 2.72 18.71
C GLU A 125 1.28 3.16 18.82
N LEU A 126 0.91 4.20 18.05
CA LEU A 126 -0.43 4.79 18.09
C LEU A 126 -1.51 3.84 17.57
N SER A 127 -1.19 3.04 16.55
CA SER A 127 -2.09 2.04 16.00
C SER A 127 -2.02 0.69 16.71
N SER A 128 -1.23 0.57 17.79
CA SER A 128 -0.97 -0.70 18.49
C SER A 128 -0.54 -1.85 17.56
N GLY A 129 0.15 -1.51 16.45
CA GLY A 129 0.58 -2.48 15.45
C GLY A 129 -0.54 -3.14 14.62
N THR A 130 -1.78 -2.63 14.66
CA THR A 130 -2.92 -3.16 13.89
C THR A 130 -3.58 -2.07 13.02
N GLY A 131 -4.53 -2.47 12.18
CA GLY A 131 -5.29 -1.57 11.32
C GLY A 131 -4.51 -1.07 10.09
N LYS A 132 -5.12 -0.12 9.38
CA LYS A 132 -4.59 0.36 8.09
C LYS A 132 -3.31 1.17 8.28
N ALA A 133 -3.24 1.98 9.33
CA ALA A 133 -2.07 2.78 9.64
C ALA A 133 -0.84 1.90 9.95
N ALA A 134 -1.00 0.82 10.73
CA ALA A 134 0.09 -0.11 10.99
C ALA A 134 0.54 -0.82 9.72
N CYS A 135 -0.40 -1.27 8.89
CA CYS A 135 -0.13 -1.96 7.63
C CYS A 135 0.77 -1.12 6.71
N GLN A 136 0.45 0.18 6.59
CA GLN A 136 1.27 1.15 5.86
C GLN A 136 2.63 1.39 6.54
N ALA A 137 2.65 1.55 7.86
CA ALA A 137 3.87 1.84 8.61
C ALA A 137 4.90 0.71 8.49
N TYR A 138 4.48 -0.55 8.71
CA TYR A 138 5.31 -1.73 8.49
C TYR A 138 5.81 -1.82 7.04
N THR A 139 4.95 -1.56 6.06
CA THR A 139 5.35 -1.59 4.65
C THR A 139 6.46 -0.58 4.35
N GLN A 140 6.30 0.66 4.84
CA GLN A 140 7.30 1.71 4.63
C GLN A 140 8.60 1.44 5.40
N ARG A 141 8.51 0.95 6.64
CA ARG A 141 9.68 0.63 7.47
C ARG A 141 10.48 -0.54 6.89
N GLY A 142 9.80 -1.57 6.41
CA GLY A 142 10.43 -2.70 5.73
C GLY A 142 11.17 -2.28 4.45
N LEU A 143 10.63 -1.33 3.68
CA LEU A 143 11.32 -0.77 2.52
C LEU A 143 12.59 -0.01 2.90
N ILE A 144 12.52 0.80 3.95
CA ILE A 144 13.68 1.54 4.46
C ILE A 144 14.77 0.58 4.92
N ARG A 145 14.44 -0.37 5.81
CA ARG A 145 15.40 -1.35 6.35
C ARG A 145 16.08 -2.16 5.25
N ARG A 146 15.31 -2.56 4.23
CA ARG A 146 15.87 -3.26 3.07
C ARG A 146 16.87 -2.40 2.29
N LEU A 147 16.60 -1.11 2.11
CA LEU A 147 17.54 -0.20 1.46
C LEU A 147 18.81 0.02 2.30
N GLU A 148 18.69 -0.07 3.61
CA GLU A 148 19.83 -0.01 4.55
C GLU A 148 20.60 -1.33 4.68
N GLY A 149 20.11 -2.41 4.06
CA GLY A 149 20.71 -3.75 4.08
C GLY A 149 20.31 -4.61 5.28
N ASP A 150 19.36 -4.15 6.10
CA ASP A 150 18.73 -4.95 7.16
C ASP A 150 17.60 -5.81 6.57
N ASP A 151 18.00 -6.87 5.86
CA ASP A 151 17.05 -7.81 5.23
C ASP A 151 16.24 -8.59 6.27
N GLU A 152 16.80 -8.88 7.45
CA GLU A 152 16.10 -9.60 8.53
C GLU A 152 14.97 -8.73 9.11
N GLY A 153 15.27 -7.48 9.46
CA GLY A 153 14.27 -6.52 9.93
C GLY A 153 13.23 -6.19 8.87
N ALA A 154 13.64 -6.08 7.60
CA ALA A 154 12.71 -5.89 6.49
C ALA A 154 11.75 -7.08 6.31
N LEU A 155 12.25 -8.32 6.39
CA LEU A 155 11.40 -9.52 6.34
C LEU A 155 10.39 -9.55 7.48
N ALA A 156 10.80 -9.15 8.70
CA ALA A 156 9.88 -9.09 9.84
C ALA A 156 8.75 -8.07 9.60
N ASP A 157 9.10 -6.88 9.11
CA ASP A 157 8.12 -5.84 8.81
C ASP A 157 7.19 -6.22 7.65
N PHE A 158 7.70 -6.81 6.57
CA PHE A 158 6.86 -7.26 5.47
C PHE A 158 5.94 -8.40 5.87
N LYS A 159 6.35 -9.29 6.79
CA LYS A 159 5.45 -10.31 7.36
C LYS A 159 4.30 -9.65 8.13
N ALA A 160 4.62 -8.74 9.05
CA ALA A 160 3.60 -8.03 9.81
C ALA A 160 2.62 -7.26 8.90
N ALA A 161 3.12 -6.57 7.87
CA ALA A 161 2.27 -5.90 6.89
C ALA A 161 1.41 -6.88 6.06
N ALA A 162 1.96 -8.03 5.67
CA ALA A 162 1.24 -9.06 4.91
C ALA A 162 0.11 -9.69 5.73
N ASP A 163 0.33 -9.92 7.02
CA ASP A 163 -0.67 -10.42 7.97
C ASP A 163 -1.83 -9.41 8.14
N LEU A 164 -1.53 -8.11 8.03
CA LEU A 164 -2.51 -7.02 7.98
C LEU A 164 -3.13 -6.79 6.58
N GLY A 165 -2.86 -7.66 5.61
CA GLY A 165 -3.49 -7.63 4.29
C GLY A 165 -2.69 -6.95 3.17
N SER A 166 -1.48 -6.43 3.43
CA SER A 166 -0.68 -5.77 2.39
C SER A 166 -0.27 -6.72 1.27
N GLN A 167 -0.86 -6.56 0.09
CA GLN A 167 -0.49 -7.32 -1.12
C GLN A 167 0.93 -6.99 -1.58
N PHE A 168 1.34 -5.72 -1.45
CA PHE A 168 2.70 -5.31 -1.73
C PHE A 168 3.70 -6.04 -0.84
N ALA A 169 3.44 -6.13 0.47
CA ALA A 169 4.34 -6.83 1.38
C ALA A 169 4.40 -8.34 1.09
N LYS A 170 3.27 -8.98 0.77
CA LYS A 170 3.23 -10.39 0.31
C LYS A 170 4.13 -10.59 -0.92
N HIS A 171 4.06 -9.68 -1.89
CA HIS A 171 4.93 -9.73 -3.06
C HIS A 171 6.41 -9.55 -2.71
N GLN A 172 6.75 -8.61 -1.81
CA GLN A 172 8.13 -8.42 -1.35
C GLN A 172 8.68 -9.66 -0.65
N LEU A 173 7.88 -10.37 0.15
CA LEU A 173 8.28 -11.64 0.78
C LEU A 173 8.63 -12.72 -0.25
N VAL A 174 7.92 -12.77 -1.39
CA VAL A 174 8.24 -13.68 -2.49
C VAL A 174 9.56 -13.28 -3.16
N ILE A 175 9.77 -11.99 -3.43
CA ILE A 175 11.02 -11.48 -4.01
C ILE A 175 12.22 -11.78 -3.08
N MET A 176 12.04 -11.60 -1.78
CA MET A 176 13.08 -11.80 -0.78
C MET A 176 13.30 -13.27 -0.41
N ASN A 177 12.52 -14.20 -0.98
CA ASN A 177 12.71 -15.62 -0.71
C ASN A 177 14.02 -16.12 -1.38
N PRO A 178 15.02 -16.56 -0.60
CA PRO A 178 16.32 -16.98 -1.14
C PRO A 178 16.20 -18.19 -2.07
N TYR A 179 15.22 -19.07 -1.84
CA TYR A 179 14.98 -20.22 -2.71
C TYR A 179 14.39 -19.79 -4.06
N ALA A 180 13.51 -18.78 -4.08
CA ALA A 180 12.99 -18.23 -5.33
C ALA A 180 14.11 -17.59 -6.16
N ALA A 181 15.02 -16.85 -5.52
CA ALA A 181 16.19 -16.28 -6.18
C ALA A 181 17.10 -17.37 -6.77
N MET A 182 17.39 -18.43 -6.03
CA MET A 182 18.21 -19.55 -6.51
C MET A 182 17.57 -20.27 -7.70
N CYS A 183 16.27 -20.60 -7.62
CA CYS A 183 15.55 -21.23 -8.71
C CYS A 183 15.55 -20.37 -9.98
N ASN A 184 15.32 -19.06 -9.83
CA ASN A 184 15.33 -18.12 -10.95
C ASN A 184 16.71 -18.02 -11.60
N GLN A 185 17.78 -18.05 -10.80
CA GLN A 185 19.16 -18.06 -11.30
C GLN A 185 19.45 -19.35 -12.09
N MET A 186 19.17 -20.52 -11.49
CA MET A 186 19.40 -21.82 -12.14
C MET A 186 18.63 -21.94 -13.47
N LEU A 187 17.35 -21.53 -13.49
CA LEU A 187 16.54 -21.53 -14.70
C LEU A 187 17.10 -20.59 -15.77
N SER A 188 17.54 -19.39 -15.39
CA SER A 188 18.13 -18.43 -16.31
C SER A 188 19.43 -18.95 -16.93
N GLU A 189 20.27 -19.63 -16.14
CA GLU A 189 21.50 -20.25 -16.63
C GLU A 189 21.23 -21.39 -17.62
N VAL A 190 20.30 -22.29 -17.30
CA VAL A 190 19.91 -23.39 -18.20
C VAL A 190 19.33 -22.86 -19.52
N ILE A 191 18.42 -21.89 -19.47
CA ILE A 191 17.86 -21.26 -20.68
C ILE A 191 18.95 -20.54 -21.48
N GLY A 192 19.90 -19.90 -20.80
CA GLY A 192 21.06 -19.25 -21.43
C GLY A 192 21.94 -20.23 -22.20
N LYS A 193 22.24 -21.40 -21.62
CA LYS A 193 23.00 -22.47 -22.26
C LYS A 193 22.28 -23.04 -23.48
N LEU A 194 20.97 -23.31 -23.35
CA LEU A 194 20.13 -23.78 -24.46
C LEU A 194 20.12 -22.78 -25.64
N LYS A 195 20.02 -21.47 -25.36
CA LYS A 195 20.10 -20.42 -26.40
C LYS A 195 21.45 -20.37 -27.11
N LYS A 196 22.54 -20.76 -26.44
CA LYS A 196 23.89 -20.80 -27.00
C LYS A 196 24.22 -22.12 -27.71
N GLY A 197 23.33 -23.10 -27.66
CA GLY A 197 23.58 -24.44 -28.22
C GLY A 197 24.58 -25.27 -27.40
N GLU A 198 24.83 -24.86 -26.15
CA GLU A 198 25.66 -25.59 -25.19
C GLU A 198 24.72 -26.52 -24.41
N ALA A 199 24.60 -27.77 -24.86
CA ALA A 199 23.81 -28.81 -24.17
C ALA A 199 24.74 -29.87 -23.56
#